data_AF-A0A5Q4EHG6-F1
#
_entry.id   AF-A0A5Q4EHG6-F1
#
_cell.length_a   1.000
_cell.length_b   1.000
_cell.length_c   1.000
_cell.angle_alpha   90.00
_cell.angle_beta   90.00
_cell.angle_gamma   90.00
#
_symmetry.space_group_name_H-M   'P 1'
#
loop_
_entity.id
_entity.type
_entity.pdbx_description
1 polymer ?
#
loop_
_entity_poly.entity_id
_entity_poly.type
_entity_poly.pdbx_seq_one_letter_code
_entity_poly.pdbx_strand_id
1 'polypeptide(L)'
;MKFLKQILPRKLKIILKKIFWFGNRYYCNVCRSHLRFLHASGVKSNLFAELEIIGGGYSQHDNCPVCLSGKRQRLLFMYLEKTGVFTKKNYHVLHIAPEEAFTHVFQSCAETRRRSHFAGSHFLEDGENL
;
A
#
# COMPACT_ATOMS: atom_id res chain seq x y z
N MET A 1 22.53 9.86 17.69
CA MET A 1 21.78 8.59 17.94
C MET A 1 20.97 8.16 16.70
N LYS A 2 21.63 7.75 15.59
CA LYS A 2 20.96 7.33 14.33
C LYS A 2 21.08 5.81 14.02
N PHE A 3 21.91 5.07 14.75
CA PHE A 3 22.24 3.67 14.47
C PHE A 3 21.17 2.64 14.93
N LEU A 4 20.41 2.92 15.99
CA LEU A 4 19.42 1.96 16.52
C LEU A 4 18.22 1.70 15.57
N LYS A 5 17.91 2.63 14.64
CA LYS A 5 16.78 2.45 13.71
C LYS A 5 17.05 1.45 12.59
N GLN A 6 18.31 1.10 12.34
CA GLN A 6 18.73 0.22 11.24
C GLN A 6 18.79 -1.27 11.62
N ILE A 7 18.88 -1.60 12.91
CA ILE A 7 18.99 -3.00 13.36
C ILE A 7 17.62 -3.67 13.49
N LEU A 8 16.55 -2.90 13.64
CA LEU A 8 15.22 -3.46 13.86
C LEU A 8 14.61 -3.97 12.54
N PRO A 9 14.42 -5.29 12.37
CA PRO A 9 13.96 -5.88 11.12
C PRO A 9 12.55 -5.39 10.76
N ARG A 10 12.29 -5.20 9.45
CA ARG A 10 11.01 -4.68 8.93
C ARG A 10 9.79 -5.44 9.48
N LYS A 11 9.91 -6.76 9.64
CA LYS A 11 8.87 -7.62 10.24
C LYS A 11 8.55 -7.24 11.69
N LEU A 12 9.56 -7.00 12.52
CA LEU A 12 9.36 -6.64 13.92
C LEU A 12 8.74 -5.25 14.06
N LYS A 13 9.14 -4.29 13.22
CA LYS A 13 8.49 -2.97 13.12
C LYS A 13 6.99 -3.10 12.80
N ILE A 14 6.62 -3.98 11.87
CA ILE A 14 5.22 -4.23 11.51
C ILE A 14 4.45 -4.82 12.69
N ILE A 15 5.01 -5.82 13.38
CA ILE A 15 4.37 -6.44 14.55
C ILE A 15 4.13 -5.41 15.65
N LEU A 16 5.15 -4.62 15.99
CA LEU A 16 5.02 -3.56 17.00
C LEU A 16 3.96 -2.53 16.61
N LYS A 17 3.89 -2.13 15.32
CA LYS A 17 2.83 -1.26 14.81
C LYS A 17 1.44 -1.90 14.92
N LYS A 18 1.30 -3.20 14.63
CA LYS A 18 0.01 -3.91 14.77
C LYS A 18 -0.50 -3.86 16.20
N ILE A 19 0.38 -4.12 17.18
CA ILE A 19 0.05 -4.07 18.60
C ILE A 19 -0.28 -2.63 19.02
N PHE A 20 0.60 -1.68 18.68
CA PHE A 20 0.44 -0.29 19.07
C PHE A 20 -0.83 0.34 18.48
N TRP A 21 -1.21 0.01 17.24
CA TRP A 21 -2.38 0.58 16.58
C TRP A 21 -3.64 -0.30 16.64
N PHE A 22 -3.62 -1.38 17.43
CA PHE A 22 -4.74 -2.30 17.59
C PHE A 22 -6.02 -1.61 18.06
N GLY A 23 -7.17 -2.04 17.52
CA GLY A 23 -8.51 -1.63 17.94
C GLY A 23 -9.59 -2.12 16.97
N ASN A 24 -10.87 -2.07 17.36
CA ASN A 24 -11.94 -2.72 16.59
C ASN A 24 -12.75 -1.78 15.66
N ARG A 25 -12.23 -0.58 15.35
CA ARG A 25 -12.96 0.42 14.56
C ARG A 25 -12.81 0.22 13.06
N TYR A 26 -11.60 -0.15 12.61
CA TYR A 26 -11.28 -0.32 11.20
C TYR A 26 -10.62 -1.67 10.97
N TYR A 27 -10.82 -2.24 9.78
CA TYR A 27 -10.14 -3.45 9.33
C TYR A 27 -9.35 -3.16 8.05
N CYS A 28 -8.07 -3.54 8.03
CA CYS A 28 -7.24 -3.47 6.83
C CYS A 28 -7.19 -4.84 6.15
N ASN A 29 -7.75 -4.95 4.94
CA ASN A 29 -7.76 -6.16 4.13
C ASN A 29 -6.39 -6.53 3.54
N VAL A 30 -5.47 -5.56 3.41
CA VAL A 30 -4.12 -5.80 2.89
C VAL A 30 -3.24 -6.49 3.95
N CYS A 31 -3.07 -5.87 5.12
CA CYS A 31 -2.19 -6.41 6.18
C CYS A 31 -2.92 -7.21 7.27
N ARG A 32 -4.23 -7.43 7.11
CA ARG A 32 -5.12 -8.20 8.00
C ARG A 32 -5.05 -7.73 9.45
N SER A 33 -5.13 -6.41 9.67
CA SER A 33 -4.99 -5.81 10.99
C SER A 33 -6.27 -5.09 11.39
N HIS A 34 -6.72 -5.33 12.63
CA HIS A 34 -7.76 -4.53 13.28
C HIS A 34 -7.12 -3.27 13.86
N LEU A 35 -7.67 -2.11 13.54
CA LEU A 35 -7.08 -0.80 13.81
C LEU A 35 -8.06 0.10 14.56
N ARG A 36 -7.54 0.86 15.52
CA ARG A 36 -8.30 1.93 16.19
C ARG A 36 -8.43 3.19 15.32
N PHE A 37 -7.49 3.38 14.38
CA PHE A 37 -7.28 4.64 13.68
C PHE A 37 -6.68 4.44 12.27
N LEU A 38 -6.97 5.37 11.36
CA LEU A 38 -6.36 5.50 10.04
C LEU A 38 -5.82 6.92 9.89
N HIS A 39 -4.61 7.07 9.36
CA HIS A 39 -4.01 8.39 9.14
C HIS A 39 -4.74 9.15 8.05
N ALA A 40 -4.77 10.47 8.21
CA ALA A 40 -5.19 11.35 7.14
C ALA A 40 -4.18 11.33 5.99
N SER A 41 -4.65 11.53 4.77
CA SER A 41 -3.82 11.69 3.57
C SER A 41 -4.50 12.61 2.56
N GLY A 42 -3.79 12.93 1.48
CA GLY A 42 -4.23 13.85 0.45
C GLY A 42 -3.94 15.32 0.76
N VAL A 43 -4.30 16.18 -0.19
CA VAL A 43 -4.03 17.62 -0.15
C VAL A 43 -5.32 18.37 0.21
N LYS A 44 -5.21 19.32 1.14
CA LYS A 44 -6.30 20.25 1.45
C LYS A 44 -6.27 21.37 0.41
N SER A 45 -7.20 21.34 -0.54
CA SER A 45 -7.37 22.40 -1.52
C SER A 45 -8.84 22.50 -1.92
N ASN A 46 -9.32 23.73 -2.12
CA ASN A 46 -10.68 23.98 -2.60
C ASN A 46 -10.85 23.55 -4.07
N LEU A 47 -9.75 23.43 -4.82
CA LEU A 47 -9.74 22.97 -6.21
C LEU A 47 -10.43 21.61 -6.38
N PHE A 48 -10.30 20.71 -5.41
CA PHE A 48 -10.95 19.40 -5.49
C PHE A 48 -12.48 19.49 -5.41
N ALA A 49 -13.01 20.48 -4.68
CA ALA A 49 -14.44 20.74 -4.60
C ALA A 49 -14.93 21.52 -5.82
N GLU A 50 -14.17 22.54 -6.24
CA GLU A 50 -14.48 23.38 -7.41
C GLU A 50 -14.52 22.58 -8.72
N LEU A 51 -13.60 21.62 -8.89
CA LEU A 51 -13.52 20.76 -10.07
C LEU A 51 -14.25 19.42 -9.90
N GLU A 52 -15.02 19.25 -8.81
CA GLU A 52 -15.77 18.04 -8.48
C GLU A 52 -14.94 16.72 -8.58
N ILE A 53 -13.67 16.78 -8.19
CA ILE A 53 -12.73 15.67 -8.33
C ILE A 53 -13.02 14.59 -7.28
N ILE A 54 -13.60 13.48 -7.71
CA ILE A 54 -13.91 12.35 -6.85
C ILE A 54 -12.62 11.63 -6.42
N GLY A 55 -12.40 11.59 -5.11
CA GLY A 55 -11.35 10.78 -4.49
C GLY A 55 -9.93 11.36 -4.56
N GLY A 56 -9.72 12.58 -5.05
CA GLY A 56 -8.40 13.24 -5.14
C GLY A 56 -8.00 14.12 -3.95
N GLY A 57 -8.97 14.56 -3.14
CA GLY A 57 -8.75 15.50 -2.05
C GLY A 57 -8.30 14.88 -0.72
N TYR A 58 -8.20 15.75 0.30
CA TYR A 58 -7.88 15.37 1.67
C TYR A 58 -8.93 14.41 2.27
N SER A 59 -8.46 13.34 2.90
CA SER A 59 -9.29 12.41 3.64
C SER A 59 -8.74 12.12 5.01
N GLN A 60 -9.56 12.26 6.05
CA GLN A 60 -9.15 12.07 7.45
C GLN A 60 -8.84 10.60 7.82
N HIS A 61 -9.34 9.63 7.06
CA HIS A 61 -9.30 8.20 7.40
C HIS A 61 -8.83 7.36 6.21
N ASP A 62 -7.62 7.60 5.74
CA ASP A 62 -7.13 7.01 4.49
C ASP A 62 -6.07 5.93 4.69
N ASN A 63 -4.94 6.27 5.32
CA ASN A 63 -3.77 5.39 5.32
C ASN A 63 -3.72 4.48 6.55
N CYS A 64 -3.46 3.19 6.31
CA CYS A 64 -3.22 2.24 7.37
C CYS A 64 -1.89 2.56 8.12
N PRO A 65 -1.87 2.71 9.46
CA PRO A 65 -0.63 2.99 10.18
C PRO A 65 0.38 1.83 10.15
N VAL A 66 -0.06 0.62 9.82
CA VAL A 66 0.76 -0.59 9.78
C VAL A 66 1.45 -0.77 8.43
N CYS A 67 0.67 -0.85 7.34
CA CYS A 67 1.16 -1.13 5.98
C CYS A 67 1.09 0.05 5.02
N LEU A 68 0.64 1.21 5.48
CA LEU A 68 0.49 2.45 4.69
C LEU A 68 -0.51 2.36 3.52
N SER A 69 -1.30 1.28 3.42
CA SER A 69 -2.32 1.18 2.37
C SER A 69 -3.41 2.25 2.51
N GLY A 70 -3.63 3.01 1.43
CA GLY A 70 -4.73 3.95 1.29
C GLY A 70 -6.04 3.28 0.86
N LYS A 71 -7.12 4.05 0.73
CA LYS A 71 -8.45 3.56 0.29
C LYS A 71 -8.41 2.91 -1.08
N ARG A 72 -7.77 3.55 -2.07
CA ARG A 72 -7.69 3.06 -3.46
C ARG A 72 -6.96 1.72 -3.54
N GLN A 73 -5.84 1.58 -2.83
CA GLN A 73 -5.11 0.33 -2.72
C GLN A 73 -5.96 -0.75 -2.03
N ARG A 74 -6.60 -0.44 -0.89
CA ARG A 74 -7.48 -1.42 -0.22
C ARG A 74 -8.63 -1.88 -1.12
N LEU A 75 -9.23 -0.97 -1.90
CA LEU A 75 -10.26 -1.30 -2.89
C LEU A 75 -9.72 -2.21 -4.00
N LEU A 76 -8.58 -1.85 -4.60
CA LEU A 76 -7.93 -2.65 -5.63
C LEU A 76 -7.58 -4.05 -5.11
N PHE A 77 -7.01 -4.15 -3.91
CA PHE A 77 -6.69 -5.44 -3.30
C PHE A 77 -7.92 -6.31 -3.11
N MET A 78 -9.03 -5.74 -2.63
CA MET A 78 -10.30 -6.46 -2.49
C MET A 78 -10.81 -6.97 -3.84
N TYR A 79 -10.69 -6.16 -4.90
CA TYR A 79 -11.07 -6.58 -6.24
C TYR A 79 -10.19 -7.75 -6.73
N LEU A 80 -8.87 -7.63 -6.62
CA LEU A 80 -7.91 -8.66 -7.01
C LEU A 80 -8.09 -9.96 -6.19
N GLU A 81 -8.40 -9.85 -4.91
CA GLU A 81 -8.72 -11.00 -4.07
C GLU A 81 -9.96 -11.74 -4.59
N LYS A 82 -11.01 -11.00 -4.98
CA LYS A 82 -12.24 -11.59 -5.53
C LYS A 82 -12.04 -12.26 -6.90
N THR A 83 -11.10 -11.82 -7.73
CA THR A 83 -10.83 -12.48 -9.02
C THR A 83 -10.11 -13.82 -8.86
N GLY A 84 -9.55 -14.09 -7.67
CA GLY A 84 -8.72 -15.25 -7.39
C GLY A 84 -7.32 -15.16 -8.02
N VAL A 85 -6.87 -13.96 -8.38
CA VAL A 85 -5.56 -13.76 -9.04
C VAL A 85 -4.39 -14.24 -8.16
N PHE A 86 -4.57 -14.23 -6.84
CA PHE A 86 -3.55 -14.67 -5.89
C PHE A 86 -3.55 -16.19 -5.62
N THR A 87 -4.60 -16.91 -6.01
CA THR A 87 -4.77 -18.34 -5.70
C THR A 87 -4.70 -19.23 -6.95
N LYS A 88 -5.14 -18.73 -8.10
CA LYS A 88 -5.07 -19.46 -9.36
C LYS A 88 -3.63 -19.50 -9.88
N LYS A 89 -3.23 -20.66 -10.37
CA LYS A 89 -1.94 -20.86 -11.06
C LYS A 89 -2.14 -20.54 -12.55
N ASN A 90 -1.12 -19.97 -13.20
CA ASN A 90 -1.06 -19.62 -14.64
C ASN A 90 -1.67 -18.27 -15.09
N TYR A 91 -1.41 -17.17 -14.38
CA TYR A 91 -1.65 -15.82 -14.91
C TYR A 91 -0.37 -15.20 -15.46
N HIS A 92 -0.45 -14.65 -16.67
CA HIS A 92 0.55 -13.72 -17.19
C HIS A 92 0.20 -12.31 -16.70
N VAL A 93 0.87 -11.85 -15.65
CA VAL A 93 0.72 -10.49 -15.14
C VAL A 93 1.65 -9.57 -15.93
N LEU A 94 1.08 -8.59 -16.63
CA LEU A 94 1.87 -7.48 -17.19
C LEU A 94 2.58 -6.77 -16.04
N HIS A 95 3.84 -6.40 -16.22
CA HIS A 95 4.64 -5.76 -15.17
C HIS A 95 3.89 -4.59 -14.52
N ILE A 96 3.70 -4.66 -13.21
CA ILE A 96 3.12 -3.60 -12.39
C ILE A 96 4.18 -3.24 -11.36
N ALA A 97 4.65 -2.00 -11.33
CA ALA A 97 5.43 -1.48 -10.20
C ALA A 97 4.50 -1.50 -8.97
N PRO A 98 4.70 -2.41 -8.00
CA PRO A 98 3.77 -2.50 -6.91
C PRO A 98 4.01 -1.32 -5.98
N GLU A 99 2.92 -0.62 -5.67
CA GLU A 99 2.84 0.28 -4.52
C GLU A 99 3.47 -0.36 -3.27
N GLU A 100 4.12 0.44 -2.41
CA GLU A 100 4.87 -0.08 -1.25
C GLU A 100 4.00 -1.00 -0.36
N ALA A 101 2.72 -0.68 -0.26
CA ALA A 101 1.73 -1.46 0.48
C ALA A 101 1.53 -2.88 -0.06
N PHE A 102 1.77 -3.14 -1.35
CA PHE A 102 1.56 -4.44 -1.98
C PHE A 102 2.83 -5.26 -2.20
N THR A 103 4.01 -4.67 -1.98
CA THR A 103 5.27 -5.37 -2.19
C THR A 103 5.29 -6.73 -1.48
N HIS A 104 4.82 -6.79 -0.23
CA HIS A 104 4.79 -8.03 0.55
C HIS A 104 3.77 -9.07 0.03
N VAL A 105 2.69 -8.63 -0.62
CA VAL A 105 1.67 -9.52 -1.21
C VAL A 105 2.25 -10.20 -2.44
N PHE A 106 2.81 -9.41 -3.38
CA PHE A 106 3.31 -9.94 -4.65
C PHE A 106 4.61 -10.75 -4.49
N GLN A 107 5.45 -10.45 -3.49
CA GLN A 107 6.61 -11.28 -3.13
C GLN A 107 6.22 -12.68 -2.64
N SER A 108 5.02 -12.84 -2.06
CA SER A 108 4.53 -14.13 -1.56
C SER A 108 3.87 -14.99 -2.63
N CYS A 109 3.51 -14.40 -3.79
CA CYS A 109 2.94 -15.12 -4.92
C CYS A 109 4.08 -15.77 -5.75
N ALA A 110 4.11 -17.10 -5.79
CA ALA A 110 5.24 -17.90 -6.29
C ALA A 110 5.59 -17.72 -7.79
N GLU A 111 4.68 -17.18 -8.61
CA GLU A 111 4.88 -17.07 -10.08
C GLU A 111 5.59 -15.77 -10.51
N THR A 112 5.60 -14.72 -9.67
CA THR A 112 6.19 -13.41 -10.01
C THR A 112 7.72 -13.42 -10.07
N ARG A 113 8.36 -14.55 -9.71
CA ARG A 113 9.81 -14.73 -9.76
C ARG A 113 10.40 -14.75 -11.18
N ARG A 114 9.56 -14.90 -12.22
CA ARG A 114 10.07 -15.20 -13.56
C ARG A 114 10.32 -14.01 -14.48
N ARG A 115 10.01 -12.76 -14.13
CA ARG A 115 10.44 -11.60 -14.93
C ARG A 115 10.31 -10.25 -14.20
N SER A 116 11.43 -9.52 -14.20
CA SER A 116 11.57 -8.05 -14.20
C SER A 116 11.26 -7.25 -12.91
N HIS A 117 12.35 -6.75 -12.31
CA HIS A 117 12.50 -5.46 -11.62
C HIS A 117 11.29 -4.92 -10.83
N PHE A 118 11.31 -5.12 -9.51
CA PHE A 118 10.52 -4.33 -8.56
C PHE A 118 11.13 -2.93 -8.39
N ALA A 119 11.09 -2.09 -9.43
CA ALA A 119 11.63 -0.73 -9.39
C ALA A 119 10.52 0.29 -9.65
N GLY A 120 9.66 0.51 -8.65
CA GLY A 120 8.71 1.62 -8.67
C GLY A 120 9.35 2.99 -8.34
N SER A 121 10.64 3.03 -7.98
CA SER A 121 11.32 4.26 -7.56
C SER A 121 12.36 4.80 -8.55
N HIS A 122 12.63 4.12 -9.68
CA HIS A 122 13.57 4.62 -10.70
C HIS A 122 12.90 5.34 -11.87
N PHE A 123 11.56 5.40 -11.93
CA PHE A 123 10.86 6.04 -13.04
C PHE A 123 10.76 7.57 -12.93
N LEU A 124 11.24 8.17 -11.82
CA LEU A 124 11.16 9.62 -11.60
C LEU A 124 12.47 10.36 -11.89
N GLU A 125 13.56 9.68 -12.25
CA GLU A 125 14.83 10.35 -12.60
C GLU A 125 14.96 10.64 -14.11
N ASP A 126 14.14 10.01 -14.97
CA ASP A 126 14.22 10.16 -16.42
C ASP A 126 13.22 11.20 -17.00
N GLY A 127 12.51 11.93 -16.14
CA GLY A 127 11.42 12.83 -16.52
C GLY A 127 11.73 14.33 -16.56
N GLU A 128 12.97 14.76 -16.32
CA GLU A 128 13.36 16.19 -16.29
C GLU A 128 14.03 16.69 -17.58
N ASN A 129 13.84 16.03 -18.73
CA ASN A 129 14.34 16.54 -20.03
C ASN A 129 13.34 16.34 -21.18
N LEU A 130 12.12 16.88 -21.04
CA LEU A 130 11.24 17.22 -22.16
C LEU A 130 10.55 18.57 -21.90
#